data_AF-A0A9E6DPK6-F1
#
_entry.id   AF-A0A9E6DPK6-F1
#
_cell.length_a   1.000
_cell.length_b   1.000
_cell.length_c   1.000
_cell.angle_alpha   90.00
_cell.angle_beta   90.00
_cell.angle_gamma   90.00
#
_symmetry.space_group_name_H-M   'P 1'
#
loop_
_entity.id
_entity.type
_entity.pdbx_description
1 polymer ?
#
loop_
_entity_poly.entity_id
_entity_poly.type
_entity_poly.pdbx_seq_one_letter_code
_entity_poly.pdbx_strand_id
1 'polypeptide(L)'
;MSYEANELVARRVDPGSLPLHRSSMTGPLSARITRNPLAFETSRGDDVLTGLPGQSGALKELLHGTASSSPYLAGLMRREATWLEDVLTQAPEKAFQALLDGLSDAPSAKHKMILRQAKRRAALLIALCDLGGVWTGAETTQALTQLADRALDIGLTGLVDAEISRGKLPGQGADDVI
;
A
#
# COMPACT_ATOMS: atom_id res chain seq x y z
N MET A 1 -29.68 -24.68 44.30
CA MET A 1 -29.28 -23.30 43.98
C MET A 1 -27.95 -23.38 43.25
N SER A 2 -27.93 -23.95 42.04
CA SER A 2 -28.09 -23.29 40.73
C SER A 2 -26.97 -22.28 40.43
N TYR A 3 -26.00 -22.78 39.67
CA TYR A 3 -25.08 -22.02 38.82
C TYR A 3 -25.88 -21.06 37.93
N GLU A 4 -25.57 -19.76 37.95
CA GLU A 4 -25.88 -18.86 36.84
C GLU A 4 -24.60 -18.29 36.24
N ALA A 5 -24.61 -18.28 34.91
CA ALA A 5 -23.47 -18.21 34.04
C ALA A 5 -22.94 -16.78 33.83
N ASN A 6 -21.63 -16.69 33.68
CA ASN A 6 -20.90 -15.49 33.29
C ASN A 6 -21.11 -15.21 31.79
N GLU A 7 -22.00 -14.28 31.46
CA GLU A 7 -22.39 -13.95 30.08
C GLU A 7 -21.84 -12.59 29.62
N LEU A 8 -20.57 -12.29 29.91
CA LEU A 8 -19.92 -11.03 29.53
C LEU A 8 -18.74 -11.19 28.54
N VAL A 9 -18.57 -12.36 27.94
CA VAL A 9 -17.55 -12.60 26.90
C VAL A 9 -18.23 -12.98 25.57
N ALA A 10 -18.83 -12.00 24.87
CA ALA A 10 -19.22 -12.17 23.46
C ALA A 10 -19.57 -10.85 22.73
N ARG A 11 -18.99 -9.69 23.07
CA ARG A 11 -19.08 -8.53 22.15
C ARG A 11 -18.05 -8.69 21.04
N ARG A 12 -18.47 -9.29 19.92
CA ARG A 12 -17.79 -9.19 18.62
C ARG A 12 -17.50 -7.71 18.35
N VAL A 13 -16.22 -7.38 18.16
CA VAL A 13 -15.82 -6.09 17.58
C VAL A 13 -16.36 -6.07 16.15
N ASP A 14 -17.26 -5.14 15.86
CA ASP A 14 -17.75 -4.88 14.52
C ASP A 14 -16.63 -4.19 13.71
N PRO A 15 -16.08 -4.81 12.66
CA PRO A 15 -14.94 -4.26 11.93
C PRO A 15 -15.31 -3.13 10.97
N GLY A 16 -16.55 -2.63 10.97
CA GLY A 16 -16.97 -1.64 9.97
C GLY A 16 -17.99 -0.63 10.48
N SER A 17 -17.52 0.44 11.12
CA SER A 17 -17.93 1.84 10.79
C SER A 17 -17.50 2.83 11.88
N LEU A 18 -16.43 3.58 11.61
CA LEU A 18 -16.25 4.91 12.21
C LEU A 18 -16.51 5.95 11.11
N PRO A 19 -17.41 6.92 11.32
CA PRO A 19 -17.76 7.88 10.29
C PRO A 19 -16.66 8.94 10.20
N LEU A 20 -15.76 8.81 9.22
CA LEU A 20 -14.88 9.91 8.83
C LEU A 20 -15.60 10.77 7.78
N HIS A 21 -15.62 12.07 8.05
CA HIS A 21 -16.34 13.12 7.35
C HIS A 21 -16.14 13.03 5.82
N ARG A 22 -17.12 12.40 5.14
CA ARG A 22 -17.19 12.27 3.69
C ARG A 22 -17.62 13.60 3.08
N SER A 23 -16.75 14.31 2.35
CA SER A 23 -17.20 15.27 1.31
C SER A 23 -16.17 15.68 0.25
N SER A 24 -14.91 15.18 0.26
CA SER A 24 -13.96 15.48 -0.85
C SER A 24 -13.17 14.28 -1.41
N MET A 25 -13.54 13.04 -1.07
CA MET A 25 -12.63 11.89 -1.15
C MET A 25 -12.66 11.06 -2.45
N THR A 26 -12.84 11.66 -3.63
CA THR A 26 -12.86 10.91 -4.91
C THR A 26 -11.97 11.48 -6.01
N GLY A 27 -11.24 12.57 -5.75
CA GLY A 27 -10.34 13.18 -6.73
C GLY A 27 -8.97 12.49 -6.83
N PRO A 28 -8.25 12.68 -7.96
CA PRO A 28 -6.88 12.21 -8.11
C PRO A 28 -5.95 12.88 -7.09
N LEU A 29 -4.78 12.26 -6.85
CA LEU A 29 -3.78 12.76 -5.90
C LEU A 29 -3.49 14.25 -6.11
N SER A 30 -3.28 14.68 -7.37
CA SER A 30 -2.93 16.07 -7.73
C SER A 30 -3.94 17.12 -7.26
N ALA A 31 -5.23 16.77 -7.20
CA ALA A 31 -6.29 17.69 -6.77
C ALA A 31 -6.37 17.85 -5.24
N ARG A 32 -5.66 17.02 -4.48
CA ARG A 32 -5.72 16.93 -3.01
C ARG A 32 -4.43 17.34 -2.31
N ILE A 33 -3.38 17.68 -3.07
CA ILE A 33 -2.10 18.12 -2.49
C ILE A 33 -2.31 19.43 -1.74
N THR A 34 -1.92 19.46 -0.47
CA THR A 34 -2.01 20.64 0.40
C THR A 34 -0.65 21.21 0.78
N ARG A 35 0.43 20.44 0.56
CA ARG A 35 1.81 20.84 0.88
C ARG A 35 2.81 20.08 0.01
N ASN A 36 4.00 20.64 -0.17
CA ASN A 36 5.09 20.04 -0.93
C ASN A 36 6.37 20.00 -0.08
N PRO A 37 7.18 18.92 -0.18
CA PRO A 37 8.50 18.88 0.45
C PRO A 37 9.41 19.97 -0.11
N LEU A 38 10.24 20.56 0.75
CA LEU A 38 11.34 21.41 0.30
C LEU A 38 12.35 20.56 -0.47
N ALA A 39 12.79 21.05 -1.62
CA ALA A 39 13.81 20.40 -2.42
C ALA A 39 15.18 20.57 -1.76
N PHE A 40 15.90 19.46 -1.58
CA PHE A 40 17.27 19.44 -1.05
C PHE A 40 18.30 19.24 -2.17
N GLU A 41 18.43 18.03 -2.73
CA GLU A 41 19.29 17.76 -3.90
C GLU A 41 18.49 17.92 -5.20
N THR A 42 18.42 19.13 -5.75
CA THR A 42 17.56 19.46 -6.91
C THR A 42 17.87 18.65 -8.16
N SER A 43 19.15 18.39 -8.45
CA SER A 43 19.58 17.58 -9.60
C SER A 43 18.95 16.18 -9.63
N ARG A 44 18.69 15.58 -8.46
CA ARG A 44 18.00 14.28 -8.37
C ARG A 44 16.52 14.41 -8.68
N GLY A 45 15.89 15.51 -8.29
CA GLY A 45 14.51 15.82 -8.61
C GLY A 45 14.33 16.02 -10.11
N ASP A 46 15.23 16.79 -10.73
CA ASP A 46 15.24 17.04 -12.18
C ASP A 46 15.42 15.74 -13.00
N ASP A 47 16.34 14.86 -12.58
CA ASP A 47 16.54 13.55 -13.19
C ASP A 47 15.26 12.69 -13.15
N VAL A 48 14.58 12.65 -12.00
CA VAL A 48 13.32 11.91 -11.86
C VAL A 48 12.23 12.48 -12.77
N LEU A 49 12.10 13.82 -12.84
CA LEU A 49 11.09 14.46 -13.69
C LEU A 49 11.33 14.24 -15.19
N THR A 50 12.58 14.02 -15.61
CA THR A 50 12.90 13.65 -17.00
C THR A 50 12.25 12.31 -17.38
N GLY A 51 12.16 11.38 -16.43
CA GLY A 51 11.50 10.08 -16.61
C GLY A 51 9.99 10.06 -16.36
N LEU A 52 9.41 11.21 -15.99
CA LEU A 52 7.97 11.38 -15.74
C LEU A 52 7.47 12.64 -16.49
N PRO A 53 7.48 12.63 -17.83
CA PRO A 53 7.06 13.79 -18.60
C PRO A 53 5.56 14.11 -18.36
N GLY A 54 5.20 15.38 -18.49
CA GLY A 54 3.80 15.82 -18.40
C GLY A 54 3.28 16.13 -16.99
N GLN A 55 4.08 15.89 -15.94
CA GLN A 55 3.71 16.30 -14.58
C GLN A 55 3.80 17.82 -14.43
N SER A 56 2.80 18.41 -13.80
CA SER A 56 2.65 19.88 -13.70
C SER A 56 2.14 20.32 -12.32
N GLY A 57 2.24 21.63 -12.05
CA GLY A 57 1.71 22.25 -10.83
C GLY A 57 2.19 21.59 -9.54
N ALA A 58 1.30 21.52 -8.55
CA ALA A 58 1.58 20.95 -7.23
C ALA A 58 2.10 19.50 -7.30
N LEU A 59 1.65 18.71 -8.27
CA LEU A 59 2.12 17.34 -8.44
C LEU A 59 3.59 17.28 -8.89
N LYS A 60 3.99 18.14 -9.82
CA LYS A 60 5.40 18.26 -10.22
C LYS A 60 6.28 18.65 -9.04
N GLU A 61 5.84 19.62 -8.25
CA GLU A 61 6.55 20.09 -7.05
C GLU A 61 6.69 19.00 -5.99
N LEU A 62 5.62 18.24 -5.75
CA LEU A 62 5.64 17.09 -4.84
C LEU A 62 6.66 16.04 -5.29
N LEU A 63 6.57 15.60 -6.55
CA LEU A 63 7.49 14.59 -7.09
C LEU A 63 8.95 15.04 -7.03
N HIS A 64 9.21 16.29 -7.43
CA HIS A 64 10.53 16.88 -7.37
C HIS A 64 11.05 16.97 -5.93
N GLY A 65 10.29 17.58 -5.01
CA GLY A 65 10.69 17.74 -3.62
C GLY A 65 10.93 16.40 -2.93
N THR A 66 10.05 15.42 -3.15
CA THR A 66 10.21 14.05 -2.63
C THR A 66 11.48 13.39 -3.17
N ALA A 67 11.74 13.46 -4.48
CA ALA A 67 12.93 12.87 -5.08
C ALA A 67 14.23 13.55 -4.62
N SER A 68 14.23 14.88 -4.54
CA SER A 68 15.38 15.66 -4.06
C SER A 68 15.75 15.34 -2.62
N SER A 69 14.76 15.08 -1.77
CA SER A 69 14.98 14.85 -0.34
C SER A 69 15.16 13.38 0.03
N SER A 70 14.83 12.43 -0.85
CA SER A 70 14.97 11.00 -0.58
C SER A 70 15.56 10.22 -1.77
N PRO A 71 16.85 9.79 -1.70
CA PRO A 71 17.45 8.93 -2.73
C PRO A 71 16.67 7.63 -2.92
N TYR A 72 16.10 7.09 -1.84
CA TYR A 72 15.27 5.89 -1.86
C TYR A 72 14.00 6.12 -2.68
N LEU A 73 13.23 7.17 -2.39
CA LEU A 73 11.98 7.45 -3.11
C LEU A 73 12.24 7.84 -4.58
N ALA A 74 13.32 8.58 -4.87
CA ALA A 74 13.76 8.82 -6.24
C ALA A 74 14.06 7.50 -7.00
N GLY A 75 14.71 6.54 -6.34
CA GLY A 75 14.95 5.21 -6.89
C GLY A 75 13.67 4.43 -7.16
N LEU A 76 12.65 4.57 -6.29
CA LEU A 76 11.34 3.96 -6.50
C LEU A 76 10.59 4.59 -7.67
N MET A 77 10.59 5.92 -7.77
CA MET A 77 9.96 6.66 -8.87
C MET A 77 10.52 6.22 -10.23
N ARG A 78 11.84 6.12 -10.37
CA ARG A 78 12.47 5.61 -11.60
C ARG A 78 12.08 4.16 -11.90
N ARG A 79 12.11 3.31 -10.87
CA ARG A 79 11.85 1.87 -11.06
C ARG A 79 10.40 1.57 -11.43
N GLU A 80 9.45 2.33 -10.90
CA GLU A 80 8.02 2.10 -11.08
C GLU A 80 7.37 3.20 -11.93
N ALA A 81 8.14 3.92 -12.76
CA ALA A 81 7.68 5.13 -13.48
C ALA A 81 6.38 4.91 -14.26
N THR A 82 6.31 3.88 -15.09
CA THR A 82 5.10 3.55 -15.87
C THR A 82 3.89 3.27 -14.97
N TRP A 83 4.10 2.61 -13.84
CA TRP A 83 3.02 2.38 -12.87
C TRP A 83 2.64 3.66 -12.14
N LEU A 84 3.62 4.50 -11.81
CA LEU A 84 3.42 5.76 -11.14
C LEU A 84 2.57 6.71 -11.99
N GLU A 85 2.85 6.82 -13.29
CA GLU A 85 2.07 7.65 -14.22
C GLU A 85 0.58 7.28 -14.22
N ASP A 86 0.26 5.98 -14.21
CA ASP A 86 -1.12 5.50 -14.16
C ASP A 86 -1.81 5.88 -12.83
N VAL A 87 -1.17 5.61 -11.69
CA VAL A 87 -1.80 5.83 -10.38
C VAL A 87 -1.93 7.31 -10.01
N LEU A 88 -1.08 8.18 -10.56
CA LEU A 88 -1.18 9.63 -10.32
C LEU A 88 -2.47 10.24 -10.91
N THR A 89 -3.11 9.57 -11.86
CA THR A 89 -4.39 10.00 -12.45
C THR A 89 -5.61 9.50 -11.67
N GLN A 90 -5.40 8.69 -10.63
CA GLN A 90 -6.45 8.02 -9.87
C GLN A 90 -6.53 8.52 -8.43
N ALA A 91 -7.65 8.25 -7.77
CA ALA A 91 -7.74 8.41 -6.32
C ALA A 91 -6.72 7.46 -5.65
N PRO A 92 -5.87 7.95 -4.72
CA PRO A 92 -4.86 7.13 -4.05
C PRO A 92 -5.42 5.87 -3.41
N GLU A 93 -6.62 5.94 -2.83
CA GLU A 93 -7.28 4.82 -2.17
C GLU A 93 -7.61 3.70 -3.17
N LYS A 94 -8.04 4.07 -4.38
CA LYS A 94 -8.31 3.11 -5.46
C LYS A 94 -7.02 2.44 -5.95
N ALA A 95 -5.97 3.23 -6.17
CA ALA A 95 -4.68 2.72 -6.60
C ALA A 95 -4.05 1.79 -5.54
N PHE A 96 -4.19 2.14 -4.26
CA PHE A 96 -3.73 1.33 -3.14
C PHE A 96 -4.51 0.02 -3.03
N GLN A 97 -5.84 0.06 -3.14
CA GLN A 97 -6.65 -1.16 -3.12
C GLN A 97 -6.31 -2.09 -4.28
N ALA A 98 -6.19 -1.57 -5.51
CA ALA A 98 -5.80 -2.37 -6.68
C ALA A 98 -4.42 -3.03 -6.51
N LEU A 99 -3.50 -2.38 -5.80
CA LEU A 99 -2.21 -2.97 -5.45
C LEU A 99 -2.36 -4.15 -4.48
N LEU A 100 -3.23 -4.05 -3.47
CA LEU A 100 -3.51 -5.15 -2.53
C LEU A 100 -4.22 -6.31 -3.22
N ASP A 101 -5.19 -6.01 -4.08
CA ASP A 101 -5.98 -7.02 -4.79
C ASP A 101 -5.09 -7.84 -5.73
N GLY A 102 -4.19 -7.20 -6.46
CA GLY A 102 -3.26 -7.86 -7.39
C GLY A 102 -2.25 -8.80 -6.72
N LEU A 103 -2.17 -8.81 -5.40
CA LEU A 103 -1.37 -9.79 -4.66
C LEU A 103 -2.09 -11.16 -4.52
N SER A 104 -3.43 -11.18 -4.60
CA SER A 104 -4.27 -12.37 -4.40
C SER A 104 -4.17 -13.39 -5.53
N ASP A 105 -3.92 -12.94 -6.75
CA ASP A 105 -4.06 -13.75 -7.96
C ASP A 105 -2.74 -14.45 -8.38
N ALA A 106 -1.69 -14.30 -7.58
CA ALA A 106 -0.34 -14.71 -7.98
C ALA A 106 0.01 -16.14 -7.52
N PRO A 107 0.57 -16.99 -8.41
CA PRO A 107 1.12 -18.29 -8.02
C PRO A 107 2.23 -18.18 -6.97
N SER A 108 2.32 -19.17 -6.08
CA SER A 108 3.29 -19.21 -4.97
C SER A 108 4.74 -19.02 -5.40
N ALA A 109 5.12 -19.62 -6.54
CA ALA A 109 6.43 -19.44 -7.16
C ALA A 109 6.81 -17.97 -7.44
N LYS A 110 5.83 -17.07 -7.63
CA LYS A 110 6.04 -15.65 -7.91
C LYS A 110 5.92 -14.76 -6.68
N HIS A 111 5.48 -15.28 -5.52
CA HIS A 111 5.22 -14.49 -4.30
C HIS A 111 6.40 -13.60 -3.89
N LYS A 112 7.64 -14.11 -3.93
CA LYS A 112 8.82 -13.29 -3.58
C LYS A 112 8.95 -12.04 -4.46
N MET A 113 8.70 -12.17 -5.76
CA MET A 113 8.81 -11.07 -6.72
C MET A 113 7.66 -10.08 -6.54
N ILE A 114 6.41 -10.58 -6.48
CA ILE A 114 5.22 -9.72 -6.39
C ILE A 114 5.16 -8.96 -5.07
N LEU A 115 5.50 -9.59 -3.94
CA LEU A 115 5.53 -8.94 -2.62
C LEU A 115 6.60 -7.82 -2.58
N ARG A 116 7.75 -8.04 -3.22
CA ARG A 116 8.79 -7.00 -3.34
C ARG A 116 8.33 -5.83 -4.19
N GLN A 117 7.55 -6.08 -5.23
CA GLN A 117 6.99 -5.03 -6.07
C GLN A 117 5.90 -4.25 -5.35
N ALA A 118 4.95 -4.94 -4.72
CA ALA A 118 3.90 -4.31 -3.92
C ALA A 118 4.48 -3.45 -2.80
N LYS A 119 5.50 -3.94 -2.07
CA LYS A 119 6.20 -3.12 -1.06
C LYS A 119 6.76 -1.83 -1.63
N ARG A 120 7.42 -1.87 -2.79
CA ARG A 120 7.99 -0.66 -3.42
C ARG A 120 6.90 0.31 -3.84
N ARG A 121 5.89 -0.18 -4.56
CA ARG A 121 4.78 0.63 -5.06
C ARG A 121 3.97 1.25 -3.93
N ALA A 122 3.64 0.46 -2.90
CA ALA A 122 2.95 0.95 -1.71
C ALA A 122 3.79 1.98 -0.96
N ALA A 123 5.08 1.71 -0.72
CA ALA A 123 5.96 2.69 -0.06
C ALA A 123 6.00 4.02 -0.81
N LEU A 124 6.02 3.99 -2.14
CA LEU A 124 6.01 5.20 -2.97
C LEU A 124 4.67 5.95 -2.87
N LEU A 125 3.54 5.27 -3.06
CA LEU A 125 2.22 5.90 -3.00
C LEU A 125 1.91 6.45 -1.60
N ILE A 126 2.18 5.67 -0.56
CA ILE A 126 1.99 6.08 0.85
C ILE A 126 2.83 7.32 1.13
N ALA A 127 4.11 7.32 0.74
CA ALA A 127 4.99 8.47 0.96
C ALA A 127 4.49 9.73 0.22
N LEU A 128 4.01 9.61 -1.02
CA LEU A 128 3.46 10.75 -1.76
C LEU A 128 2.20 11.30 -1.10
N CYS A 129 1.32 10.43 -0.58
CA CYS A 129 0.11 10.88 0.10
C CYS A 129 0.41 11.57 1.44
N ASP A 130 1.34 11.02 2.24
CA ASP A 130 1.77 11.62 3.49
C ASP A 130 2.45 12.97 3.27
N LEU A 131 3.48 12.99 2.40
CA LEU A 131 4.24 14.20 2.08
C LEU A 131 3.39 15.27 1.41
N GLY A 132 2.47 14.88 0.54
CA GLY A 132 1.51 15.78 -0.12
C GLY A 132 0.42 16.32 0.80
N GLY A 133 0.32 15.81 2.03
CA GLY A 133 -0.76 16.15 2.96
C GLY A 133 -2.13 15.67 2.50
N VAL A 134 -2.17 14.62 1.67
CA VAL A 134 -3.37 13.97 1.15
C VAL A 134 -3.94 12.98 2.15
N TRP A 135 -3.04 12.31 2.88
CA TRP A 135 -3.37 11.42 4.00
C TRP A 135 -2.88 12.00 5.31
N THR A 136 -3.66 11.74 6.34
CA THR A 136 -3.28 11.93 7.74
C THR A 136 -2.26 10.86 8.16
N GLY A 137 -1.56 11.10 9.28
CA GLY A 137 -0.67 10.09 9.85
C GLY A 137 -1.38 8.76 10.16
N ALA A 138 -2.65 8.82 10.60
CA ALA A 138 -3.45 7.64 10.87
C ALA A 138 -3.75 6.83 9.60
N GLU A 139 -4.13 7.49 8.50
CA GLU A 139 -4.37 6.83 7.20
C GLU A 139 -3.08 6.21 6.64
N THR A 140 -1.95 6.92 6.77
CA THR A 140 -0.63 6.41 6.40
C THR A 140 -0.28 5.14 7.16
N THR A 141 -0.44 5.13 8.49
CA THR A 141 -0.19 3.93 9.30
C THR A 141 -1.17 2.81 8.95
N GLN A 142 -2.45 3.13 8.74
CA GLN A 142 -3.44 2.13 8.34
C GLN A 142 -3.08 1.47 7.00
N ALA A 143 -2.62 2.23 6.01
CA ALA A 143 -2.17 1.68 4.73
C ALA A 143 -0.95 0.76 4.90
N LEU A 144 0.03 1.15 5.73
CA LEU A 144 1.17 0.28 6.04
C LEU A 144 0.73 -1.04 6.68
N THR A 145 -0.23 -0.99 7.61
CA THR A 145 -0.79 -2.18 8.26
C THR A 145 -1.52 -3.07 7.26
N GLN A 146 -2.40 -2.51 6.42
CA GLN A 146 -3.12 -3.28 5.40
C GLN A 146 -2.19 -4.00 4.42
N LEU A 147 -1.10 -3.34 4.01
CA LEU A 147 -0.08 -3.98 3.19
C LEU A 147 0.62 -5.12 3.94
N ALA A 148 0.96 -4.92 5.21
CA ALA A 148 1.62 -5.93 6.04
C ALA A 148 0.72 -7.15 6.22
N ASP A 149 -0.55 -6.95 6.58
CA ASP A 149 -1.54 -8.01 6.75
C ASP A 149 -1.70 -8.80 5.44
N ARG A 150 -1.87 -8.11 4.31
CA ARG A 150 -1.99 -8.76 3.00
C ARG A 150 -0.73 -9.56 2.64
N ALA A 151 0.45 -9.01 2.89
CA ALA A 151 1.71 -9.69 2.60
C ALA A 151 1.95 -10.91 3.48
N LEU A 152 1.54 -10.85 4.75
CA LEU A 152 1.61 -11.97 5.69
C LEU A 152 0.66 -13.09 5.29
N ASP A 153 -0.58 -12.75 4.95
CA ASP A 153 -1.59 -13.71 4.48
C ASP A 153 -1.04 -14.54 3.31
N ILE A 154 -0.68 -13.89 2.19
CA ILE A 154 -0.14 -14.57 1.02
C ILE A 154 1.14 -15.35 1.31
N GLY A 155 2.03 -14.76 2.12
CA GLY A 155 3.29 -15.39 2.46
C GLY A 155 3.09 -16.68 3.25
N LEU A 156 2.20 -16.66 4.24
CA LEU A 156 1.90 -17.81 5.08
C LEU A 156 1.13 -18.88 4.29
N THR A 157 0.04 -18.50 3.63
CA THR A 157 -0.76 -19.41 2.79
C THR A 157 0.11 -20.09 1.73
N GLY A 158 0.98 -19.35 1.04
CA GLY A 158 1.88 -19.90 0.03
C GLY A 158 2.98 -20.82 0.59
N LEU A 159 3.48 -20.56 1.80
CA LEU A 159 4.45 -21.44 2.47
C LEU A 159 3.79 -22.72 2.96
N VAL A 160 2.60 -22.62 3.55
CA VAL A 160 1.81 -23.76 4.02
C VAL A 160 1.47 -24.69 2.84
N ASP A 161 0.92 -24.14 1.76
CA ASP A 161 0.62 -24.90 0.52
C ASP A 161 1.85 -25.65 0.00
N ALA A 162 3.01 -24.99 -0.01
CA ALA A 162 4.25 -25.61 -0.46
C ALA A 162 4.73 -26.77 0.45
N GLU A 163 4.48 -26.69 1.77
CA GLU A 163 4.82 -27.78 2.70
C GLU A 163 3.80 -28.93 2.66
N ILE A 164 2.51 -28.65 2.48
CA ILE A 164 1.47 -29.66 2.23
C ILE A 164 1.81 -30.45 0.95
N SER A 165 2.12 -29.75 -0.14
CA SER A 165 2.49 -30.36 -1.43
C SER A 165 3.75 -31.24 -1.35
N ARG A 166 4.63 -31.01 -0.37
CA ARG A 166 5.83 -31.84 -0.10
C ARG A 166 5.59 -32.97 0.91
N GLY A 167 4.35 -33.11 1.41
CA GLY A 167 4.00 -34.09 2.45
C GLY A 167 4.67 -33.82 3.79
N LYS A 168 5.06 -32.57 4.06
CA LYS A 168 5.75 -32.17 5.30
C LYS A 168 4.81 -31.77 6.42
N LEU A 169 3.51 -31.66 6.13
CA LEU A 169 2.44 -31.39 7.10
C LEU A 169 1.51 -32.61 7.19
N PRO A 170 1.73 -33.51 8.17
CA PRO A 170 0.94 -34.73 8.31
C PRO A 170 -0.54 -34.45 8.57
N GLY A 171 -1.42 -35.17 7.87
CA GLY A 171 -2.87 -35.05 8.06
C GLY A 171 -3.47 -33.74 7.52
N GLN A 172 -2.75 -33.01 6.68
CA GLN A 172 -3.23 -31.78 6.02
C GLN A 172 -3.33 -32.00 4.51
N GLY A 173 -4.36 -31.45 3.88
CA GLY A 173 -4.62 -31.47 2.45
C GLY A 173 -4.79 -30.07 1.86
N ALA A 174 -5.07 -29.98 0.56
CA ALA A 174 -5.21 -28.69 -0.13
C ALA A 174 -6.31 -27.78 0.47
N ASP A 175 -7.35 -28.38 1.05
CA ASP A 175 -8.46 -27.66 1.69
C ASP A 175 -8.07 -27.02 3.04
N ASP A 176 -6.92 -27.38 3.62
CA ASP A 176 -6.42 -26.85 4.89
C ASP A 176 -5.50 -25.61 4.71
N VAL A 177 -5.32 -25.17 3.47
CA VAL A 177 -4.60 -23.92 3.15
C VAL A 177 -5.55 -22.75 3.40
N ILE A 178 -5.37 -22.07 4.54
CA ILE A 178 -6.12 -20.88 4.97
C ILE A 178 -5.24 -19.64 5.10
#